data_AF-A0A936UE52-F1
#
_entry.id   AF-A0A936UE52-F1
#
_cell.length_a   1.000
_cell.length_b   1.000
_cell.length_c   1.000
_cell.angle_alpha   90.00
_cell.angle_beta   90.00
_cell.angle_gamma   90.00
#
_symmetry.space_group_name_H-M   'P 1'
#
loop_
_entity.id
_entity.type
_entity.pdbx_description
1 polymer ?
#
loop_
_entity_poly.entity_id
_entity_poly.type
_entity_poly.pdbx_seq_one_letter_code
_entity_poly.pdbx_strand_id
1 'polypeptide(L)'
;MLAPASSHRSQQAFGGSLAPRAQVDCVVSLAIRHLANSSRCSPRGHFGLIDASGPMDLRQFMAKNLSIHYQDMGMVTKSGPAEEYIRHQRILDRIARLVESGVLRSTVNAHLGKINVANMRRAHEIIESGRSVGKMVLEGF
;
A
#
# COMPACT_ATOMS: atom_id res chain seq x y z
N MET A 1 -41.10 -23.74 16.41
CA MET A 1 -39.88 -24.26 15.75
C MET A 1 -39.54 -23.30 14.62
N LEU A 2 -38.80 -22.23 14.93
CA LEU A 2 -38.52 -21.11 14.02
C LEU A 2 -37.06 -21.20 13.56
N ALA A 3 -36.85 -21.38 12.26
CA ALA A 3 -35.52 -21.36 11.65
C ALA A 3 -34.98 -19.91 11.59
N PRO A 4 -33.67 -19.68 11.83
CA PRO A 4 -33.11 -18.33 11.80
C PRO A 4 -32.82 -17.88 10.37
N ALA A 5 -33.18 -16.63 10.07
CA ALA A 5 -32.85 -15.96 8.82
C ALA A 5 -31.34 -15.73 8.70
N SER A 6 -30.68 -16.46 7.80
CA SER A 6 -29.31 -16.22 7.38
C SER A 6 -29.26 -15.05 6.41
N SER A 7 -29.03 -13.83 6.90
CA SER A 7 -28.69 -12.68 6.07
C SER A 7 -27.24 -12.81 5.58
N HIS A 8 -27.03 -13.60 4.52
CA HIS A 8 -25.82 -13.52 3.72
C HIS A 8 -25.80 -12.17 3.01
N ARG A 9 -25.06 -11.20 3.57
CA ARG A 9 -24.72 -9.97 2.87
C ARG A 9 -23.80 -10.36 1.71
N SER A 10 -24.40 -10.53 0.54
CA SER A 10 -23.74 -10.71 -0.75
C SER A 10 -22.59 -9.72 -0.86
N GLN A 11 -21.37 -10.23 -0.97
CA GLN A 11 -20.24 -9.47 -1.48
C GLN A 11 -20.69 -8.94 -2.84
N GLN A 12 -20.88 -7.62 -2.95
CA GLN A 12 -20.97 -6.98 -4.25
C GLN A 12 -19.62 -7.22 -4.92
N ALA A 13 -19.57 -8.24 -5.77
CA ALA A 13 -18.61 -8.28 -6.85
C ALA A 13 -18.78 -6.95 -7.60
N PHE A 14 -17.74 -6.12 -7.59
CA PHE A 14 -17.62 -4.99 -8.51
C PHE A 14 -17.42 -5.56 -9.93
N GLY A 15 -18.44 -6.25 -10.44
CA GLY A 15 -18.58 -6.74 -11.80
C GLY A 15 -19.20 -5.67 -12.70
N GLY A 16 -18.76 -4.42 -12.57
CA GLY A 16 -19.06 -3.39 -13.54
C GLY A 16 -18.02 -3.48 -14.66
N SER A 17 -18.47 -3.76 -15.89
CA SER A 17 -17.65 -3.59 -17.10
C SER A 17 -17.17 -2.15 -17.14
N LEU A 18 -15.92 -1.95 -16.74
CA LEU A 18 -15.25 -0.66 -16.80
C LEU A 18 -14.91 -0.44 -18.27
N ALA A 19 -15.40 0.67 -18.84
CA ALA A 19 -14.90 1.21 -20.11
C ALA A 19 -13.37 1.07 -20.18
N PRO A 20 -12.77 0.82 -21.37
CA PRO A 20 -11.33 0.55 -21.49
C PRO A 20 -10.56 1.68 -20.80
N ARG A 21 -10.07 1.40 -19.59
CA ARG A 21 -9.44 2.42 -18.75
C ARG A 21 -8.21 2.92 -19.51
N ALA A 22 -8.09 4.24 -19.64
CA ALA A 22 -6.92 4.87 -20.25
C ALA A 22 -5.64 4.27 -19.62
N GLN A 23 -4.68 3.96 -20.49
CA GLN A 23 -3.36 3.50 -20.03
C GLN A 23 -2.65 4.65 -19.29
N VAL A 24 -1.86 4.31 -18.28
CA VAL A 24 -1.16 5.28 -17.43
C VAL A 24 0.35 5.07 -17.49
N ASP A 25 1.12 6.14 -17.32
CA ASP A 25 2.59 6.06 -17.42
C ASP A 25 3.23 5.34 -16.24
N CYS A 26 2.58 5.38 -15.07
CA CYS A 26 3.06 4.74 -13.85
C CYS A 26 1.94 3.99 -13.12
N VAL A 27 2.24 2.76 -12.70
CA VAL A 27 1.39 1.98 -11.78
C VAL A 27 2.23 1.62 -10.57
N VAL A 28 1.74 1.93 -9.37
CA VAL A 28 2.37 1.54 -8.11
C VAL A 28 1.49 0.51 -7.40
N SER A 29 2.04 -0.67 -7.17
CA SER A 29 1.37 -1.78 -6.52
C SER A 29 1.74 -1.85 -5.03
N LEU A 30 0.71 -1.80 -4.18
CA LEU A 30 0.87 -1.86 -2.72
C LEU A 30 0.72 -3.28 -2.14
N ALA A 31 0.41 -4.26 -2.98
CA ALA A 31 0.38 -5.67 -2.63
C ALA A 31 0.71 -6.52 -3.86
N ILE A 32 1.36 -7.67 -3.66
CA ILE A 32 1.80 -8.58 -4.75
C ILE A 32 0.64 -9.11 -5.58
N ARG A 33 -0.55 -9.19 -4.98
CA ARG A 33 -1.79 -9.70 -5.61
C ARG A 33 -2.26 -8.88 -6.82
N HIS A 34 -1.53 -7.84 -7.20
CA HIS A 34 -1.91 -6.87 -8.21
C HIS A 34 -0.92 -6.76 -9.39
N LEU A 35 -0.05 -7.75 -9.61
CA LEU A 35 0.84 -7.80 -10.79
C LEU A 35 0.10 -7.69 -12.13
N ALA A 36 -1.14 -8.20 -12.20
CA ALA A 36 -2.03 -8.05 -13.36
C ALA A 36 -2.31 -6.58 -13.74
N ASN A 37 -2.10 -5.62 -12.81
CA ASN A 37 -2.23 -4.19 -13.09
C ASN A 37 -1.11 -3.66 -14.01
N SER A 38 -0.06 -4.43 -14.30
CA SER A 38 0.95 -4.08 -15.32
C SER A 38 0.33 -3.84 -16.70
N SER A 39 -0.78 -4.52 -17.00
CA SER A 39 -1.58 -4.31 -18.22
C SER A 39 -2.11 -2.88 -18.36
N ARG A 40 -2.22 -2.13 -17.25
CA ARG A 40 -2.70 -0.74 -17.24
C ARG A 40 -1.59 0.27 -17.59
N CYS A 41 -0.33 -0.16 -17.58
CA CYS A 41 0.78 0.71 -17.99
C CYS A 41 0.70 1.01 -19.49
N SER A 42 1.06 2.24 -19.87
CA SER A 42 1.40 2.59 -21.25
C SER A 42 2.64 1.81 -21.72
N PRO A 43 2.84 1.57 -23.03
CA PRO A 43 4.12 1.06 -23.54
C PRO A 43 5.29 1.94 -23.05
N ARG A 44 6.37 1.31 -22.61
CA ARG A 44 7.55 1.93 -21.98
C ARG A 44 7.29 2.63 -20.65
N GLY A 45 6.16 2.34 -20.00
CA GLY A 45 5.82 2.87 -18.68
C GLY A 45 6.58 2.24 -17.52
N HIS A 46 6.24 2.68 -16.32
CA HIS A 46 6.90 2.32 -15.06
C HIS A 46 5.96 1.51 -14.16
N PHE A 47 6.44 0.38 -13.65
CA PHE A 47 5.72 -0.45 -12.70
C PHE A 47 6.49 -0.51 -11.39
N GLY A 48 5.93 0.07 -10.32
CA GLY A 48 6.48 0.09 -8.98
C GLY A 48 5.82 -0.93 -8.06
N LEU A 49 6.59 -1.54 -7.15
CA LEU A 49 6.08 -2.44 -6.12
C LEU A 49 6.87 -2.28 -4.81
N ILE A 50 6.18 -2.43 -3.68
CA ILE A 50 6.77 -2.37 -2.32
C ILE A 50 6.67 -3.69 -1.56
N ASP A 51 6.03 -4.68 -2.16
CA ASP A 51 5.83 -6.00 -1.59
C ASP A 51 6.13 -7.00 -2.70
N ALA A 52 7.05 -7.92 -2.45
CA ALA A 52 7.47 -8.99 -3.37
C ALA A 52 7.59 -10.28 -2.57
N SER A 53 6.73 -11.25 -2.85
CA SER A 53 6.73 -12.56 -2.22
C SER A 53 6.42 -13.60 -3.27
N GLY A 54 7.19 -14.68 -3.24
CA GLY A 54 7.16 -15.70 -4.27
C GLY A 54 7.78 -15.28 -5.61
N PRO A 55 7.79 -16.21 -6.58
CA PRO A 55 8.34 -15.98 -7.91
C PRO A 55 7.47 -15.01 -8.72
N MET A 56 8.12 -14.19 -9.56
CA MET A 56 7.49 -13.23 -10.45
C MET A 56 7.77 -13.59 -11.91
N ASP A 57 6.73 -13.73 -12.73
CA ASP A 57 6.90 -13.91 -14.18
C ASP A 57 7.19 -12.57 -14.85
N LEU A 58 8.44 -12.37 -15.28
CA LEU A 58 8.86 -11.14 -15.94
C LEU A 58 8.26 -10.97 -17.35
N ARG A 59 7.78 -12.04 -17.98
CA ARG A 59 7.24 -12.00 -19.35
C ARG A 59 6.04 -11.06 -19.47
N GLN A 60 5.27 -10.89 -18.40
CA GLN A 60 4.12 -9.99 -18.36
C GLN A 60 4.49 -8.51 -18.59
N PHE A 61 5.75 -8.13 -18.35
CA PHE A 61 6.24 -6.75 -18.52
C PHE A 61 6.88 -6.52 -19.89
N MET A 62 7.29 -7.59 -20.58
CA MET A 62 8.06 -7.51 -21.83
C MET A 62 7.22 -7.00 -23.01
N ALA A 63 5.94 -7.39 -23.09
CA ALA A 63 5.05 -6.99 -24.20
C ALA A 63 4.91 -5.47 -24.35
N LYS A 64 5.02 -4.74 -23.24
CA LYS A 64 4.96 -3.28 -23.20
C LYS A 64 6.33 -2.64 -22.92
N ASN A 65 7.40 -3.42 -22.85
CA ASN A 65 8.74 -2.97 -22.52
C ASN A 65 8.79 -2.09 -21.25
N LEU A 66 8.18 -2.59 -20.16
CA LEU A 66 8.03 -1.81 -18.92
C LEU A 66 9.31 -1.80 -18.09
N SER A 67 9.57 -0.67 -17.42
CA SER A 67 10.59 -0.57 -16.37
C SER A 67 10.02 -1.00 -15.02
N ILE A 68 10.71 -1.88 -14.29
CA ILE A 68 10.25 -2.42 -13.01
C ILE A 68 11.06 -1.80 -11.87
N HIS A 69 10.36 -1.28 -10.86
CA HIS A 69 10.96 -0.61 -9.70
C HIS A 69 10.50 -1.33 -8.43
N TYR A 70 11.39 -2.11 -7.81
CA TYR A 70 11.16 -2.62 -6.47
C TYR A 70 11.66 -1.60 -5.46
N GLN A 71 10.81 -1.22 -4.50
CA GLN A 71 11.15 -0.25 -3.47
C GLN A 71 11.01 -0.87 -2.08
N ASP A 72 12.13 -0.93 -1.35
CA ASP A 72 12.19 -1.24 0.07
C ASP A 72 12.73 -0.02 0.82
N MET A 73 11.87 0.67 1.56
CA MET A 73 12.26 1.83 2.38
C MET A 73 13.28 1.49 3.46
N GLY A 74 13.40 0.21 3.86
CA GLY A 74 14.40 -0.28 4.80
C GLY A 74 15.81 -0.37 4.22
N MET A 75 15.98 -0.33 2.89
CA MET A 75 17.33 -0.33 2.29
C MET A 75 18.13 0.91 2.67
N VAL A 76 17.45 2.04 2.90
CA VAL A 76 18.11 3.29 3.30
C VAL A 76 18.82 3.13 4.64
N THR A 77 18.19 2.46 5.62
CA THR A 77 18.80 2.25 6.94
C THR A 77 19.74 1.06 6.99
N LYS A 78 19.53 0.03 6.17
CA LYS A 78 20.37 -1.18 6.14
C LYS A 78 21.70 -0.96 5.42
N SER A 79 21.68 -0.22 4.31
CA SER A 79 22.83 -0.12 3.39
C SER A 79 22.85 1.16 2.57
N GLY A 80 21.99 2.15 2.87
CA GLY A 80 21.92 3.39 2.12
C GLY A 80 23.17 4.24 2.35
N PRO A 81 23.67 4.96 1.34
CA PRO A 81 24.75 5.90 1.50
C PRO A 81 24.27 7.17 2.22
N ALA A 82 25.20 7.97 2.77
CA ALA A 82 24.88 9.10 3.64
C ALA A 82 23.90 10.12 3.01
N GLU A 83 24.02 10.35 1.71
CA GLU A 83 23.15 11.23 0.93
C GLU A 83 21.69 10.76 0.89
N GLU A 84 21.43 9.46 1.05
CA GLU A 84 20.09 8.90 1.04
C GLU A 84 19.33 9.22 2.34
N TYR A 85 20.03 9.25 3.47
CA TYR A 85 19.47 9.72 4.75
C TYR A 85 19.05 11.20 4.66
N ILE A 86 19.91 12.04 4.08
CA ILE A 86 19.61 13.46 3.86
C ILE A 86 18.40 13.60 2.93
N ARG A 87 18.29 12.76 1.90
CA ARG A 87 17.13 12.75 1.00
C ARG A 87 15.84 12.39 1.76
N HIS A 88 15.88 11.38 2.62
CA HIS A 88 14.74 11.01 3.46
C HIS A 88 14.29 12.15 4.37
N GLN A 89 15.21 12.84 5.04
CA GLN A 89 14.89 14.01 5.84
C GLN A 89 14.18 15.08 5.00
N ARG A 90 14.73 15.43 3.82
CA ARG A 90 14.12 16.43 2.92
C ARG A 90 12.70 16.05 2.48
N ILE A 91 12.43 14.76 2.29
CA ILE A 91 11.09 14.26 1.96
C ILE A 91 10.14 14.47 3.14
N LEU A 92 10.55 14.12 4.36
CA LEU A 92 9.74 14.31 5.57
C LEU A 92 9.47 15.80 5.84
N ASP A 93 10.46 16.68 5.67
CA ASP A 93 10.28 18.12 5.79
C ASP A 93 9.26 18.66 4.78
N ARG A 94 9.29 18.14 3.55
CA ARG A 94 8.29 18.50 2.53
C ARG A 94 6.90 18.00 2.92
N ILE A 95 6.79 16.77 3.43
CA ILE A 95 5.51 16.22 3.89
C ILE A 95 4.94 17.09 5.03
N ALA A 96 5.76 17.51 5.99
CA ALA A 96 5.34 18.38 7.09
C ALA A 96 4.71 19.69 6.56
N ARG A 97 5.39 20.38 5.64
CA ARG A 97 4.84 21.60 4.99
C ARG A 97 3.54 21.35 4.24
N LEU A 98 3.41 20.19 3.58
CA LEU A 98 2.19 19.82 2.87
C LEU A 98 1.04 19.50 3.82
N VAL A 99 1.32 18.98 5.02
CA VAL A 99 0.33 18.79 6.09
C VAL A 99 -0.10 20.13 6.66
N GLU A 100 0.84 21.01 6.99
CA GLU A 100 0.57 22.35 7.51
C GLU A 100 -0.27 23.21 6.56
N SER A 101 0.00 23.11 5.24
CA SER A 101 -0.79 23.79 4.20
C SER A 101 -2.12 23.12 3.86
N GLY A 102 -2.45 21.99 4.51
CA GLY A 102 -3.71 21.27 4.31
C GLY A 102 -3.80 20.46 3.02
N VAL A 103 -2.72 20.40 2.21
CA VAL A 103 -2.66 19.59 0.98
C VAL A 103 -2.66 18.09 1.33
N LEU A 104 -1.90 17.71 2.37
CA LEU A 104 -1.92 16.36 2.92
C LEU A 104 -2.70 16.34 4.23
N ARG A 105 -3.43 15.24 4.46
CA ARG A 105 -4.15 14.98 5.71
C ARG A 105 -3.64 13.69 6.34
N SER A 106 -3.71 13.62 7.66
CA SER A 106 -3.38 12.40 8.39
C SER A 106 -4.21 11.22 7.90
N THR A 107 -3.58 10.05 7.85
CA THR A 107 -4.24 8.77 7.52
C THR A 107 -4.59 7.96 8.75
N VAL A 108 -4.42 8.53 9.95
CA VAL A 108 -4.80 7.89 11.21
C VAL A 108 -6.31 7.63 11.20
N ASN A 109 -6.67 6.37 11.44
CA ASN A 109 -8.05 5.90 11.42
C ASN A 109 -8.46 5.23 12.75
N ALA A 110 -7.49 4.80 13.57
CA ALA A 110 -7.79 4.29 14.91
C ALA A 110 -6.66 4.59 15.90
N HIS A 111 -7.04 4.87 17.14
CA HIS A 111 -6.14 4.99 18.28
C HIS A 111 -6.33 3.78 19.20
N LEU A 112 -5.28 2.99 19.41
CA LEU A 112 -5.33 1.76 20.20
C LEU A 112 -4.96 1.97 21.67
N GLY A 113 -4.69 3.21 22.07
CA GLY A 113 -4.38 3.59 23.44
C GLY A 113 -2.88 3.54 23.75
N LYS A 114 -2.55 3.25 25.02
CA LYS A 114 -1.17 3.23 25.50
C LYS A 114 -0.30 2.18 24.82
N ILE A 115 0.99 2.46 24.73
CA ILE A 115 1.99 1.48 24.28
C ILE A 115 2.17 0.45 25.41
N ASN A 116 1.51 -0.68 25.28
CA ASN A 116 1.68 -1.84 26.14
C ASN A 116 1.53 -3.15 25.34
N VAL A 117 1.95 -4.28 25.93
CA VAL A 117 1.96 -5.58 25.26
C VAL A 117 0.57 -5.99 24.74
N ALA A 118 -0.49 -5.71 25.51
CA ALA A 118 -1.86 -6.07 25.13
C ALA A 118 -2.30 -5.32 23.87
N ASN A 119 -2.08 -4.00 23.83
CA ASN A 119 -2.46 -3.17 22.69
C ASN A 119 -1.56 -3.43 21.46
N MET A 120 -0.29 -3.76 21.66
CA MET A 120 0.62 -4.18 20.58
C MET A 120 0.16 -5.50 19.93
N ARG A 121 -0.21 -6.52 20.72
CA ARG A 121 -0.76 -7.78 20.18
C ARG A 121 -2.04 -7.54 19.38
N ARG A 122 -2.95 -6.73 19.92
CA ARG A 122 -4.17 -6.32 19.20
C ARG A 122 -3.86 -5.61 17.88
N ALA A 123 -2.86 -4.73 17.85
CA ALA A 123 -2.44 -4.04 16.64
C ALA A 123 -1.96 -5.03 15.56
N HIS A 124 -1.14 -6.01 15.96
CA HIS A 124 -0.67 -7.09 15.08
C HIS A 124 -1.81 -7.91 14.49
N GLU A 125 -2.73 -8.40 15.32
CA GLU A 125 -3.89 -9.18 14.88
C GLU A 125 -4.72 -8.44 13.81
N ILE A 126 -4.89 -7.12 13.96
CA ILE A 126 -5.63 -6.32 12.99
C ILE A 126 -4.86 -6.19 11.67
N ILE A 127 -3.54 -5.92 11.71
CA ILE A 127 -2.69 -5.79 10.52
C ILE A 127 -2.66 -7.12 9.75
N GLU A 128 -2.42 -8.22 10.45
CA GLU A 128 -2.34 -9.57 9.87
C GLU A 128 -3.66 -10.01 9.25
N SER A 129 -4.80 -9.52 9.77
CA SER A 129 -6.11 -9.77 9.15
C SER A 129 -6.27 -9.15 7.75
N GLY A 130 -5.42 -8.20 7.37
CA GLY A 130 -5.48 -7.51 6.07
C GLY A 130 -6.69 -6.60 5.88
N ARG A 131 -7.47 -6.34 6.94
CA ARG A 131 -8.70 -5.53 6.91
C ARG A 131 -8.51 -4.10 7.40
N SER A 132 -7.31 -3.73 7.80
CA SER A 132 -7.01 -2.37 8.27
C SER A 132 -7.14 -1.36 7.13
N VAL A 133 -7.88 -0.27 7.37
CA VAL A 133 -7.92 0.90 6.50
C VAL A 133 -7.22 2.05 7.21
N GLY A 134 -6.33 2.76 6.51
CA GLY A 134 -5.55 3.86 7.09
C GLY A 134 -4.44 3.36 8.03
N LYS A 135 -4.10 4.17 9.03
CA LYS A 135 -3.08 3.90 10.03
C LYS A 135 -3.68 3.77 11.43
N MET A 136 -3.14 2.84 12.21
CA MET A 136 -3.46 2.70 13.63
C MET A 136 -2.28 3.22 14.45
N VAL A 137 -2.56 3.94 15.54
CA VAL A 137 -1.54 4.57 16.37
C VAL A 137 -1.71 4.13 17.82
N LEU A 138 -0.58 3.99 18.51
CA LEU A 138 -0.47 3.88 19.96
C LEU A 138 0.37 5.04 20.46
N GLU A 139 0.04 5.59 21.63
CA GLU A 139 0.77 6.73 22.19
C GLU A 139 0.85 6.65 23.72
N GLY A 140 1.92 7.21 24.29
CA GLY A 140 2.18 7.13 25.73
C GLY A 140 2.56 5.73 26.22
N PHE A 141 2.89 5.61 27.50
CA PHE A 141 3.29 4.37 28.17
C PHE A 141 2.41 4.11 29.41
#